data_AF-D7A8D6-F1
#
_entry.id   AF-D7A8D6-F1
#
_cell.length_a   1.000
_cell.length_b   1.000
_cell.length_c   1.000
_cell.angle_alpha   90.00
_cell.angle_beta   90.00
_cell.angle_gamma   90.00
#
_symmetry.space_group_name_H-M   'P 1'
#
loop_
_entity.id
_entity.type
_entity.pdbx_description
1 polymer ?
#
loop_
_entity_poly.entity_id
_entity_poly.type
_entity_poly.pdbx_seq_one_letter_code
_entity_poly.pdbx_strand_id
1 'polypeptide(L)'
;MGSRLSDYPYVTVRVHCPRCERYGAYKLARLAACYGPEIELAELVRKLSSDCHHRRENHPYRQGCQARLLDWPRNRPPDEPLATFAVVKGGKS
;
A
#
# COMPACT_ATOMS: atom_id res chain seq x y z
N MET A 1 -4.85 -6.87 -18.04
CA MET A 1 -4.83 -5.43 -17.73
C MET A 1 -4.32 -5.27 -16.31
N GLY A 2 -2.99 -5.16 -16.15
CA GLY A 2 -2.37 -5.00 -14.84
C GLY A 2 -2.18 -3.53 -14.54
N SER A 3 -2.65 -3.09 -13.37
CA SER A 3 -2.30 -1.78 -12.84
C SER A 3 -0.81 -1.77 -12.48
N ARG A 4 -0.12 -0.70 -12.86
CA ARG A 4 1.32 -0.49 -12.60
C ARG A 4 1.51 0.35 -11.33
N LEU A 5 2.71 0.30 -10.76
CA LEU A 5 3.05 1.16 -9.62
C LEU A 5 2.96 2.66 -9.98
N SER A 6 3.32 3.06 -11.20
CA SER A 6 3.14 4.45 -11.68
C SER A 6 1.69 4.94 -11.72
N ASP A 7 0.72 4.02 -11.86
CA ASP A 7 -0.72 4.33 -11.91
C ASP A 7 -1.32 4.44 -10.50
N TYR A 8 -0.52 4.15 -9.46
CA TYR A 8 -0.99 4.15 -8.09
C TYR A 8 -1.19 5.60 -7.60
N PRO A 9 -2.41 6.00 -7.22
CA PRO A 9 -2.75 7.41 -6.98
C PRO A 9 -2.23 7.95 -5.64
N TYR A 10 -1.59 7.11 -4.80
CA TYR A 10 -1.18 7.48 -3.44
C TYR A 10 0.34 7.45 -3.28
N VAL A 11 0.86 8.37 -2.46
CA VAL A 11 2.29 8.42 -2.09
C VAL A 11 2.72 7.27 -1.18
N THR A 12 1.76 6.63 -0.51
CA THR A 12 2.00 5.49 0.40
C THR A 12 1.19 4.29 -0.08
N VAL A 13 1.85 3.16 -0.23
CA VAL A 13 1.27 1.87 -0.59
C VAL A 13 1.13 1.04 0.68
N ARG A 14 -0.11 0.74 1.09
CA ARG A 14 -0.37 -0.13 2.25
C ARG A 14 -0.70 -1.55 1.80
N VAL A 15 -0.05 -2.52 2.45
CA VAL A 15 -0.22 -3.96 2.20
C VAL A 15 -0.72 -4.61 3.47
N HIS A 16 -1.72 -5.49 3.33
CA HIS A 16 -2.19 -6.33 4.40
C HIS A 16 -2.30 -7.78 3.93
N CYS A 17 -1.86 -8.70 4.76
CA CYS A 17 -2.13 -10.12 4.59
C CYS A 17 -2.94 -10.62 5.79
N PRO A 18 -4.22 -11.00 5.63
CA PRO A 18 -5.05 -11.50 6.73
C PRO A 18 -4.61 -12.89 7.23
N ARG A 19 -3.72 -13.58 6.51
CA ARG A 19 -3.25 -14.92 6.88
C ARG A 19 -2.14 -14.87 7.92
N CYS A 20 -1.10 -14.07 7.67
CA CYS A 20 0.01 -13.88 8.61
C CYS A 20 -0.09 -12.56 9.39
N GLU A 21 -1.26 -11.91 9.36
CA GLU A 21 -1.54 -10.62 10.01
C GLU A 21 -0.50 -9.53 9.71
N ARG A 22 0.17 -9.64 8.56
CA ARG A 22 1.19 -8.67 8.16
C ARG A 22 0.50 -7.39 7.76
N TYR A 23 0.96 -6.28 8.32
CA TYR A 23 0.61 -4.95 7.90
C TYR A 23 1.90 -4.18 7.57
N GLY A 24 1.94 -3.55 6.39
CA GLY A 24 3.10 -2.79 5.95
C GLY A 24 2.67 -1.54 5.19
N ALA A 25 3.34 -0.42 5.43
CA ALA A 25 3.16 0.82 4.70
C ALA A 25 4.51 1.24 4.09
N TYR A 26 4.53 1.44 2.78
CA TYR A 26 5.76 1.75 2.04
C TYR A 26 5.57 3.02 1.21
N LYS A 27 6.59 3.87 1.15
CA LYS A 27 6.58 5.03 0.26
C LYS A 27 6.67 4.57 -1.20
N LEU A 28 5.81 5.09 -2.06
CA LEU A 28 5.79 4.79 -3.50
C LEU A 28 7.15 5.07 -4.13
N ALA A 29 7.76 6.21 -3.83
CA ALA A 29 9.10 6.57 -4.32
C ALA A 29 10.17 5.51 -3.97
N ARG A 30 10.09 4.92 -2.76
CA ARG A 30 11.01 3.85 -2.34
C ARG A 30 10.74 2.56 -3.10
N LEU A 31 9.47 2.20 -3.30
CA LEU A 31 9.10 1.02 -4.08
C LEU A 31 9.50 1.17 -5.56
N ALA A 32 9.31 2.35 -6.15
CA ALA A 32 9.72 2.65 -7.51
C ALA A 32 11.25 2.59 -7.66
N ALA A 33 12.01 3.05 -6.67
CA ALA A 33 13.47 2.93 -6.67
C ALA A 33 13.95 1.48 -6.53
N CYS A 34 13.27 0.65 -5.72
CA CYS A 34 13.69 -0.75 -5.50
C CYS A 34 13.23 -1.72 -6.61
N TYR A 35 12.04 -1.53 -7.16
CA TYR A 35 11.39 -2.50 -8.06
C TYR A 35 11.11 -1.95 -9.46
N GLY A 36 11.33 -0.66 -9.68
CA GLY A 36 10.95 0.04 -10.89
C GLY A 36 9.50 0.55 -10.84
N PRO A 37 9.22 1.69 -11.50
CA PRO A 37 7.88 2.27 -11.55
C PRO A 37 6.90 1.46 -12.44
N GLU A 38 7.43 0.66 -13.37
CA GLU A 38 6.63 -0.14 -14.31
C GLU A 38 6.17 -1.49 -13.74
N ILE A 39 6.56 -1.85 -12.51
CA ILE A 39 6.15 -3.12 -11.91
C ILE A 39 4.63 -3.21 -11.77
N GLU A 40 4.07 -4.38 -12.13
CA GLU A 40 2.66 -4.65 -11.90
C GLU A 40 2.37 -4.76 -10.41
N LEU A 41 1.25 -4.17 -9.95
CA LEU A 41 0.83 -4.23 -8.54
C LEU A 41 0.72 -5.68 -8.03
N ALA A 42 0.28 -6.61 -8.88
CA ALA A 42 0.23 -8.03 -8.56
C ALA A 42 1.62 -8.66 -8.34
N GLU A 43 2.62 -8.28 -9.14
CA GLU A 43 4.02 -8.70 -8.96
C GLU A 43 4.65 -8.05 -7.73
N LEU A 44 4.35 -6.77 -7.48
CA LEU A 44 4.81 -6.04 -6.30
C LEU A 44 4.32 -6.71 -5.01
N VAL A 45 3.02 -7.04 -4.92
CA VAL A 45 2.45 -7.75 -3.76
C VAL A 45 3.10 -9.12 -3.58
N ARG A 46 3.36 -9.84 -4.68
CA ARG A 46 4.12 -11.10 -4.65
C ARG A 46 5.52 -10.86 -4.08
N LYS A 47 6.27 -9.87 -4.55
CA LYS A 47 7.63 -9.59 -4.03
C LYS A 47 7.61 -9.22 -2.54
N LEU A 48 6.71 -8.33 -2.12
CA LEU A 48 6.57 -7.92 -0.70
C LEU A 48 6.15 -9.06 0.23
N SER A 49 5.45 -10.06 -0.30
CA SER A 49 4.92 -11.20 0.45
C SER A 49 5.75 -12.47 0.23
N SER A 50 6.97 -12.35 -0.29
CA SER A 50 7.90 -13.48 -0.47
C SER A 50 8.30 -14.13 0.84
N ASP A 51 8.32 -13.34 1.91
CA ASP A 51 8.61 -13.78 3.28
C ASP A 51 7.38 -14.36 4.01
N CYS A 52 6.21 -14.46 3.36
CA CYS A 52 5.04 -15.02 4.00
C CYS A 52 5.16 -16.54 4.17
N HIS A 53 5.10 -17.02 5.43
CA HIS A 53 5.16 -18.44 5.76
C HIS A 53 4.04 -19.26 5.10
N HIS A 54 2.84 -18.68 4.91
CA HIS A 54 1.72 -19.32 4.20
C HIS A 54 1.90 -19.39 2.68
N ARG A 55 2.98 -18.84 2.12
CA ARG A 55 3.33 -18.97 0.71
C ARG A 55 4.06 -20.28 0.43
N ARG A 56 4.79 -20.84 1.42
CA ARG A 56 5.52 -22.08 1.23
C ARG A 56 4.51 -23.23 1.11
N GLU A 57 4.64 -23.93 0.00
CA GLU A 57 3.75 -24.86 -0.70
C GLU A 57 3.13 -26.06 0.06
N ASN A 58 3.18 -26.13 1.39
CA ASN A 58 2.82 -27.35 2.13
C ASN A 58 1.79 -27.12 3.25
N HIS A 59 0.74 -26.33 2.98
CA HIS A 59 -0.40 -26.24 3.90
C HIS A 59 -1.69 -26.79 3.26
N PRO A 60 -2.38 -27.77 3.88
CA PRO A 60 -3.56 -28.44 3.31
C PRO A 60 -4.77 -27.50 3.12
N TYR A 61 -4.75 -26.32 3.73
CA TYR A 61 -5.67 -25.24 3.40
C TYR A 61 -5.15 -24.49 2.17
N ARG A 62 -5.68 -24.84 0.98
CA ARG A 62 -5.36 -24.33 -0.37
C ARG A 62 -5.41 -22.80 -0.58
N GLN A 63 -5.61 -22.02 0.48
CA GLN A 63 -5.64 -20.57 0.42
C GLN A 63 -4.27 -20.07 0.90
N GLY A 64 -3.32 -19.95 -0.02
CA GLY A 64 -1.97 -19.44 0.24
C GLY A 64 -1.94 -17.99 0.72
N CYS A 65 -0.80 -17.32 0.57
CA CYS A 65 -0.66 -15.90 0.94
C CYS A 65 -1.78 -15.02 0.34
N GLN A 66 -2.55 -14.33 1.19
CA GLN A 66 -3.65 -13.45 0.79
C GLN A 66 -3.26 -11.96 0.90
N ALA A 67 -2.00 -11.65 0.67
CA ALA A 67 -1.55 -10.28 0.68
C ALA A 67 -2.30 -9.46 -0.38
N ARG A 68 -2.77 -8.28 0.02
CA ARG A 68 -3.52 -7.36 -0.83
C ARG A 68 -3.14 -5.93 -0.51
N LEU A 69 -3.25 -5.07 -1.51
CA LEU A 69 -3.15 -3.62 -1.33
C LEU A 69 -4.44 -3.12 -0.68
N LEU A 70 -4.32 -2.30 0.36
CA LEU A 70 -5.47 -1.77 1.11
C LEU A 70 -6.12 -0.60 0.40
N ASP A 71 -5.30 0.26 -0.18
CA ASP A 71 -5.78 1.48 -0.83
C ASP A 71 -6.22 1.22 -2.29
N TRP A 72 -6.14 -0.03 -2.79
CA TRP A 72 -6.58 -0.40 -4.14
C TRP A 72 -7.76 -1.40 -4.10
N PRO A 73 -8.84 -1.22 -4.89
CA PRO A 73 -9.19 -0.10 -5.79
C PRO A 73 -9.90 1.04 -5.05
N ARG A 74 -9.59 1.27 -3.77
CA ARG A 74 -10.43 2.10 -2.89
C ARG A 74 -10.25 3.59 -3.22
N ASN A 75 -11.28 4.15 -3.84
CA ASN A 75 -11.43 5.55 -4.27
C ASN A 75 -11.64 6.55 -3.12
N ARG A 76 -10.92 6.43 -2.01
CA ARG A 76 -10.97 7.47 -0.97
C ARG A 76 -9.58 7.80 -0.47
N PRO A 77 -9.06 9.01 -0.76
CA PRO A 77 -7.77 9.44 -0.24
C PRO A 77 -7.82 9.44 1.30
N PRO A 78 -6.90 8.75 1.99
CA PRO A 78 -6.82 8.79 3.45
C PRO A 78 -6.11 10.04 3.98
N ASP A 79 -6.15 11.17 3.27
CA ASP A 79 -5.45 12.40 3.67
C ASP A 79 -6.14 13.64 3.09
N GLU A 80 -7.37 13.90 3.53
CA GLU A 80 -7.81 15.29 3.68
C GLU A 80 -7.57 15.63 5.15
N PRO A 81 -6.58 16.46 5.50
CA PRO A 81 -6.52 16.96 6.86
C PRO A 81 -7.81 17.74 7.11
N LEU A 82 -8.49 17.47 8.24
CA LEU A 82 -9.44 18.40 8.87
C LEU A 82 -8.69 19.65 9.37
N ALA A 83 -7.75 20.19 8.59
CA ALA A 83 -7.05 21.41 8.92
C ALA A 83 -7.99 22.57 8.60
N THR A 84 -8.96 22.78 9.49
CA THR A 84 -9.51 24.12 9.72
C THR A 84 -8.35 24.95 10.26
N PHE A 85 -7.56 25.54 9.36
CA PHE A 85 -6.64 26.58 9.75
C PHE A 85 -7.47 27.75 10.26
N ALA A 86 -7.54 27.92 11.59
CA ALA A 86 -8.14 29.11 12.17
C ALA A 86 -7.20 30.28 11.94
N VAL A 87 -7.63 31.24 11.12
CA VAL A 87 -7.00 32.56 11.00
C VAL A 87 -6.99 33.21 12.38
N VAL A 88 -5.81 33.33 12.98
CA VAL A 88 -5.58 34.23 14.12
C VAL A 88 -5.51 35.65 13.56
N LYS A 89 -6.55 36.46 13.83
CA LYS A 89 -6.49 37.92 13.55
C LYS A 89 -5.39 38.52 14.45
N GLY A 90 -4.32 39.00 13.83
CA GLY A 90 -3.30 39.80 14.50
C GLY A 90 -3.92 41.04 15.15
N GLY A 91 -3.72 41.20 16.45
CA GLY A 91 -4.06 42.40 17.20
C GLY A 91 -3.21 43.58 16.76
N LYS A 92 -3.86 44.72 16.51
CA LYS A 92 -3.24 46.00 16.19
C LYS A 92 -2.56 46.61 17.43
N SER A 93 -1.53 47.40 17.13
CA SER A 93 -0.76 48.30 17.99
C SER A 93 -1.57 49.09 19.02
#